data_AF-A0A353LYQ8-F1
#
_entry.id   AF-A0A353LYQ8-F1
#
_cell.length_a   1.000
_cell.length_b   1.000
_cell.length_c   1.000
_cell.angle_alpha   90.00
_cell.angle_beta   90.00
_cell.angle_gamma   90.00
#
_symmetry.space_group_name_H-M   'P 1'
#
loop_
_entity.id
_entity.type
_entity.pdbx_description
1 polymer ?
#
loop_
_entity_poly.entity_id
_entity_poly.type
_entity_poly.pdbx_seq_one_letter_code
_entity_poly.pdbx_strand_id
1 'polypeptide(L)'
;MRGNDALTGTCDVLVTDSLTGNILVKMLSALNTGGSIESVGYGYGPGVGEGYRQIINIVSRASGAPVIAGAVEFAAGVAKAKLPELVDEELRLAQLIQTDSGDSVKKPPAKPVDQEITGIDVLEIEDAAEALWKQDIYAEAGMGCTGPVILVAPEDFEVARQKLIELGFIN
;
A
#
# COMPACT_ATOMS: atom_id res chain seq x y z
N MET A 1 5.48 -0.40 3.81
CA MET A 1 6.17 0.92 3.73
C MET A 1 6.18 1.57 5.10
N ARG A 2 7.27 2.22 5.52
CA ARG A 2 7.38 2.93 6.81
C ARG A 2 7.02 4.41 6.64
N GLY A 3 6.61 5.06 7.73
CA GLY A 3 6.28 6.50 7.71
C GLY A 3 7.44 7.39 7.25
N ASN A 4 8.69 7.03 7.61
CA ASN A 4 9.87 7.76 7.17
C ASN A 4 10.07 7.67 5.65
N ASP A 5 9.74 6.54 5.02
CA ASP A 5 9.88 6.35 3.58
C ASP A 5 9.00 7.33 2.79
N ALA A 6 7.79 7.61 3.31
CA ALA A 6 6.90 8.61 2.73
C ALA A 6 7.43 10.04 2.89
N LEU A 7 8.07 10.36 4.03
CA LEU A 7 8.64 11.67 4.31
C LEU A 7 9.91 11.95 3.50
N THR A 8 10.73 10.93 3.26
CA THR A 8 11.95 11.05 2.45
C THR A 8 11.69 10.93 0.96
N GLY A 9 10.44 10.65 0.53
CA GLY A 9 10.08 10.50 -0.87
C GLY A 9 10.70 9.26 -1.52
N THR A 10 10.83 8.17 -0.76
CA THR A 10 11.45 6.92 -1.23
C THR A 10 10.60 6.21 -2.27
N CYS A 11 9.28 6.43 -2.27
CA CYS A 11 8.35 5.85 -3.24
C CYS A 11 7.84 6.91 -4.22
N ASP A 12 7.65 6.50 -5.49
CA ASP A 12 6.95 7.31 -6.49
C ASP A 12 5.42 7.31 -6.28
N VAL A 13 4.88 6.18 -5.79
CA VAL A 13 3.43 6.00 -5.54
C VAL A 13 3.21 5.42 -4.15
N LEU A 14 2.38 6.09 -3.34
CA LEU A 14 1.95 5.64 -2.02
C LEU A 14 0.46 5.29 -2.04
N VAL A 15 0.14 4.00 -1.94
CA VAL A 15 -1.24 3.49 -1.88
C VAL A 15 -1.70 3.46 -0.42
N THR A 16 -2.92 3.97 -0.17
CA THR A 16 -3.53 4.00 1.18
C THR A 16 -5.04 3.81 1.08
N ASP A 17 -5.67 3.44 2.20
CA ASP A 17 -7.12 3.60 2.32
C ASP A 17 -7.51 5.10 2.32
N SER A 18 -8.79 5.38 2.09
CA SER A 18 -9.29 6.74 1.93
C SER A 18 -9.12 7.64 3.16
N LEU A 19 -9.22 7.07 4.38
CA LEU A 19 -9.05 7.83 5.62
C LEU A 19 -7.59 8.19 5.83
N THR A 20 -6.69 7.21 5.71
CA THR A 20 -5.25 7.43 5.87
C THR A 20 -4.73 8.44 4.84
N GLY A 21 -5.12 8.29 3.56
CA GLY A 21 -4.75 9.23 2.51
C GLY A 21 -5.24 10.66 2.78
N ASN A 22 -6.46 10.83 3.29
CA ASN A 22 -6.98 12.15 3.65
C ASN A 22 -6.16 12.83 4.74
N ILE A 23 -5.81 12.07 5.79
CA ILE A 23 -5.02 12.56 6.92
C ILE A 23 -3.63 12.97 6.42
N LEU A 24 -2.97 12.14 5.62
CA LEU A 24 -1.64 12.41 5.08
C LEU A 24 -1.62 13.68 4.24
N VAL A 25 -2.52 13.82 3.26
CA VAL A 25 -2.58 15.00 2.39
C VAL A 25 -2.76 16.27 3.22
N LYS A 26 -3.67 16.27 4.19
CA LYS A 26 -3.92 17.44 5.04
C LYS A 26 -2.76 17.78 5.95
N MET A 27 -2.20 16.77 6.63
CA MET A 27 -1.07 16.99 7.53
C MET A 27 0.14 17.54 6.77
N LEU A 28 0.48 16.96 5.62
CA LEU A 28 1.65 17.37 4.84
C LEU A 28 1.45 18.74 4.18
N SER A 29 0.27 19.00 3.60
CA SER A 29 -0.01 20.27 2.91
C SER A 29 -0.23 21.45 3.87
N ALA A 30 -0.69 21.21 5.10
CA ALA A 30 -1.01 22.25 6.09
C ALA A 30 0.02 22.35 7.23
N LEU A 31 1.10 21.56 7.20
CA LEU A 31 2.13 21.54 8.25
C LEU A 31 2.65 22.94 8.58
N ASN A 32 2.95 23.74 7.55
CA ASN A 32 3.53 25.07 7.69
C ASN A 32 2.52 26.15 8.15
N THR A 33 1.22 25.83 8.22
CA THR A 33 0.15 26.76 8.62
C THR A 33 -0.47 26.42 9.97
N GLY A 34 0.11 25.46 10.70
CA GLY A 34 -0.48 24.95 11.95
C GLY A 34 -1.78 24.17 11.71
N GLY A 35 -1.97 23.61 10.51
CA GLY A 35 -3.15 22.79 10.17
C GLY A 35 -4.40 23.57 9.77
N SER A 36 -4.30 24.90 9.62
CA SER A 36 -5.45 25.76 9.34
C SER A 36 -5.81 25.82 7.85
N ILE A 37 -4.79 25.84 6.99
CA ILE A 37 -4.93 25.98 5.53
C ILE A 37 -3.90 25.09 4.84
N GLU A 38 -4.31 24.36 3.81
CA GLU A 38 -3.40 23.61 2.94
C GLU A 38 -2.65 24.63 2.08
N SER A 39 -1.32 24.69 2.19
CA SER A 39 -0.49 25.76 1.63
C SER A 39 0.49 25.31 0.55
N VAL A 40 0.77 24.01 0.46
CA VAL A 40 1.75 23.42 -0.45
C VAL A 40 1.20 22.13 -1.06
N GLY A 41 1.54 21.87 -2.31
CA GLY A 41 1.19 20.64 -3.03
C GLY A 41 0.10 20.83 -4.09
N TYR A 42 -0.41 19.71 -4.60
CA TYR A 42 -1.36 19.65 -5.72
C TYR A 42 -2.76 19.17 -5.28
N GLY A 43 -3.03 19.17 -3.97
CA GLY A 43 -4.29 18.69 -3.38
C GLY A 43 -4.44 17.17 -3.48
N TYR A 44 -5.69 16.71 -3.58
CA TYR A 44 -6.03 15.29 -3.68
C TYR A 44 -5.80 14.71 -5.07
N GLY A 45 -5.68 15.58 -6.08
CA GLY A 45 -5.62 15.20 -7.48
C GLY A 45 -6.96 14.72 -8.05
N PRO A 46 -6.94 14.30 -9.32
CA PRO A 46 -8.12 13.86 -10.06
C PRO A 46 -8.48 12.42 -9.69
N GLY A 47 -9.69 12.21 -9.19
CA GLY A 47 -10.30 10.88 -9.05
C GLY A 47 -10.69 10.31 -10.42
N VAL A 48 -10.35 9.05 -10.62
CA VAL A 48 -10.67 8.21 -11.78
C VAL A 48 -10.91 6.78 -11.31
N GLY A 49 -11.68 5.99 -12.04
CA GLY A 49 -11.98 4.60 -11.70
C GLY A 49 -12.64 3.88 -12.86
N GLU A 50 -12.97 2.61 -12.64
CA GLU A 50 -13.59 1.75 -13.66
C GLU A 50 -14.87 2.38 -14.22
N GLY A 51 -14.93 2.52 -15.54
CA GLY A 51 -16.11 3.08 -16.23
C GLY A 51 -16.28 4.60 -16.11
N TYR A 52 -15.33 5.31 -15.51
CA TYR A 52 -15.37 6.77 -15.47
C TYR A 52 -15.06 7.33 -16.85
N ARG A 53 -15.86 8.30 -17.32
CA ARG A 53 -15.60 9.00 -18.59
C ARG A 53 -14.96 10.37 -18.42
N GLN A 54 -14.86 10.82 -17.19
CA GLN A 54 -14.37 12.15 -16.83
C GLN A 54 -13.50 12.03 -15.58
N ILE A 55 -12.49 12.90 -15.51
CA ILE A 55 -11.73 13.10 -14.29
C ILE A 55 -12.55 13.95 -13.31
N ILE A 56 -12.51 13.61 -12.03
CA ILE A 56 -13.20 14.36 -10.98
C ILE A 56 -12.14 14.99 -10.08
N ASN A 57 -11.98 16.30 -10.12
CA ASN A 57 -11.04 17.00 -9.25
C ASN A 57 -11.78 17.69 -8.10
N ILE A 58 -11.46 17.29 -6.86
CA ILE A 58 -12.07 17.83 -5.65
C ILE A 58 -11.05 18.69 -4.92
N VAL A 59 -11.43 19.94 -4.61
CA VAL A 59 -10.64 20.84 -3.78
C VAL A 59 -11.34 21.06 -2.45
N SER A 60 -10.56 21.09 -1.36
CA SER A 60 -11.09 21.36 -0.03
C SER A 60 -11.35 22.86 0.11
N ARG A 61 -12.34 23.23 0.95
CA ARG A 61 -12.52 24.63 1.35
C ARG A 61 -11.29 25.20 2.06
N ALA A 62 -10.54 24.32 2.74
CA ALA A 62 -9.30 24.69 3.44
C ALA A 62 -8.09 24.78 2.50
N SER A 63 -8.26 24.51 1.20
CA SER A 63 -7.17 24.61 0.23
C SER A 63 -6.85 26.08 -0.06
N GLY A 64 -5.61 26.48 0.21
CA GLY A 64 -5.10 27.80 -0.15
C GLY A 64 -4.91 27.94 -1.67
N ALA A 65 -4.80 29.17 -2.15
CA ALA A 65 -4.64 29.47 -3.57
C ALA A 65 -3.49 28.67 -4.26
N PRO A 66 -2.32 28.45 -3.64
CA PRO A 66 -1.26 27.65 -4.25
C PRO A 66 -1.68 26.18 -4.48
N VAL A 67 -2.36 25.57 -3.52
CA VAL A 67 -2.83 24.18 -3.62
C VAL A 67 -3.91 24.05 -4.68
N ILE A 68 -4.82 25.02 -4.76
CA ILE A 68 -5.85 25.06 -5.81
C ILE A 68 -5.20 25.19 -7.19
N ALA A 69 -4.20 26.07 -7.34
CA ALA A 69 -3.48 26.24 -8.60
C ALA A 69 -2.80 24.93 -9.04
N GLY A 70 -2.08 24.27 -8.12
CA GLY A 70 -1.48 22.96 -8.37
C GLY A 70 -2.53 21.91 -8.75
N ALA A 71 -3.63 21.82 -8.00
CA ALA A 71 -4.71 20.87 -8.31
C ALA A 71 -5.30 21.08 -9.71
N VAL A 72 -5.45 22.33 -10.16
CA VAL A 72 -5.93 22.66 -11.51
C VAL A 72 -4.89 22.30 -12.57
N GLU A 73 -3.61 22.60 -12.33
CA GLU A 73 -2.52 22.23 -13.22
C GLU A 73 -2.44 20.71 -13.41
N PHE A 74 -2.51 19.95 -12.31
CA PHE A 74 -2.46 18.50 -12.36
C PHE A 74 -3.69 17.93 -13.09
N ALA A 75 -4.88 18.45 -12.83
CA ALA A 75 -6.09 18.08 -13.56
C ALA A 75 -5.96 18.32 -15.07
N ALA A 76 -5.37 19.45 -15.48
CA ALA A 76 -5.12 19.74 -16.89
C ALA A 76 -4.13 18.75 -17.51
N GLY A 77 -3.06 18.40 -16.79
CA GLY A 77 -2.08 17.40 -17.21
C GLY A 77 -2.72 16.04 -17.49
N VAL A 78 -3.52 15.52 -16.54
CA VAL A 78 -4.16 14.21 -16.71
C VAL A 78 -5.28 14.22 -17.75
N ALA A 79 -5.98 15.34 -17.93
CA ALA A 79 -7.00 15.49 -18.96
C ALA A 79 -6.35 15.38 -20.36
N LYS A 80 -5.22 16.06 -20.54
CA LYS A 80 -4.44 16.01 -21.78
C LYS A 80 -3.90 14.59 -22.06
N ALA A 81 -3.52 13.88 -21.00
CA ALA A 81 -3.07 12.48 -21.09
C ALA A 81 -4.20 11.47 -21.30
N LYS A 82 -5.47 11.91 -21.23
CA LYS A 82 -6.66 11.07 -21.35
C LYS A 82 -6.69 9.93 -20.32
N LEU A 83 -6.43 10.29 -19.06
CA LEU A 83 -6.33 9.34 -17.94
C LEU A 83 -7.43 8.25 -17.90
N PRO A 84 -8.73 8.54 -18.14
CA PRO A 84 -9.75 7.49 -18.14
C PRO A 84 -9.49 6.35 -19.14
N GLU A 85 -9.01 6.68 -20.35
CA GLU A 85 -8.69 5.67 -21.38
C GLU A 85 -7.52 4.78 -20.95
N LEU A 86 -6.53 5.37 -20.26
CA LEU A 86 -5.38 4.62 -19.72
C LEU A 86 -5.80 3.69 -18.60
N VAL A 87 -6.66 4.15 -17.68
CA VAL A 87 -7.16 3.34 -16.57
C VAL A 87 -7.97 2.16 -17.06
N ASP A 88 -8.86 2.36 -18.05
CA ASP A 88 -9.65 1.26 -18.63
C ASP A 88 -8.74 0.17 -19.24
N GLU A 89 -7.65 0.55 -19.92
CA GLU A 89 -6.70 -0.40 -20.48
C GLU A 89 -5.90 -1.15 -19.41
N GLU A 90 -5.40 -0.44 -18.39
CA GLU A 90 -4.64 -1.06 -17.30
C GLU A 90 -5.50 -2.01 -16.45
N LEU A 91 -6.76 -1.65 -16.16
CA LEU A 91 -7.69 -2.53 -15.45
C LEU A 91 -8.01 -3.79 -16.25
N ARG A 92 -8.19 -3.65 -17.56
CA ARG A 92 -8.39 -4.79 -18.46
C ARG A 92 -7.18 -5.73 -18.44
N LEU A 93 -5.96 -5.20 -18.39
CA LEU A 93 -4.74 -6.00 -18.29
C LEU A 93 -4.60 -6.67 -16.92
N ALA A 94 -4.90 -5.96 -15.83
CA ALA A 94 -4.81 -6.49 -14.47
C ALA A 94 -5.78 -7.68 -14.24
N GLN A 95 -7.01 -7.61 -14.77
CA GLN A 95 -7.98 -8.70 -14.68
C GLN A 95 -7.54 -9.97 -15.44
N LEU A 96 -6.65 -9.85 -16.42
CA LEU A 96 -6.08 -11.00 -17.12
C LEU A 96 -4.94 -11.68 -16.33
N ILE A 97 -4.35 -10.98 -15.36
CA ILE A 97 -3.23 -11.45 -14.54
C ILE A 97 -3.72 -12.08 -13.23
N GLN A 98 -4.85 -11.61 -12.68
CA GLN A 98 -5.49 -12.28 -11.54
C GLN A 98 -6.17 -13.58 -12.01
N THR A 99 -5.38 -14.63 -12.20
CA THR A 99 -5.89 -16.01 -12.08
C THR A 99 -6.34 -16.23 -10.65
N ASP A 100 -7.64 -16.47 -10.44
CA ASP A 100 -8.25 -16.84 -9.17
C ASP A 100 -7.43 -17.93 -8.44
N SER A 101 -6.57 -17.54 -7.50
CA SER A 101 -5.98 -18.43 -6.49
C SER A 101 -6.85 -18.44 -5.23
N GLY A 102 -8.16 -18.62 -5.44
CA GLY A 102 -9.20 -18.52 -4.41
C GLY A 102 -9.35 -19.77 -3.55
N ASP A 103 -8.27 -20.24 -2.92
CA ASP A 103 -8.39 -21.12 -1.76
C ASP A 103 -8.12 -20.29 -0.50
N SER A 104 -9.19 -19.87 0.18
CA SER A 104 -9.10 -19.19 1.47
C SER A 104 -8.40 -20.11 2.48
N VAL A 105 -7.13 -19.83 2.79
CA VAL A 105 -6.35 -20.64 3.72
C VAL A 105 -6.89 -20.45 5.13
N LYS A 106 -7.19 -21.54 5.81
CA LYS A 106 -7.69 -21.49 7.18
C LYS A 106 -6.53 -21.25 8.15
N LYS A 107 -6.49 -20.07 8.80
CA LYS A 107 -5.47 -19.73 9.80
C LYS A 107 -5.46 -20.76 10.95
N PRO A 108 -4.30 -21.35 11.30
CA PRO A 108 -4.14 -22.26 12.44
C PRO A 108 -4.47 -21.57 13.78
N PRO A 109 -4.68 -22.34 14.87
CA PRO A 109 -4.91 -21.77 16.20
C PRO A 109 -3.77 -20.82 16.62
N ALA A 110 -4.15 -19.64 17.12
CA ALA A 110 -3.19 -18.64 17.55
C ALA A 110 -2.32 -19.12 18.72
N LYS A 111 -1.01 -18.87 18.61
CA LYS A 111 -0.03 -19.11 19.67
C LYS A 111 0.96 -17.94 19.76
N PRO A 112 1.66 -17.77 20.89
CA PRO A 112 2.66 -16.71 21.05
C PRO A 112 3.76 -16.84 19.99
N VAL A 113 4.05 -15.72 19.32
CA VAL A 113 5.08 -15.63 18.30
C VAL A 113 6.20 -14.71 18.82
N ASP A 114 7.35 -15.29 19.10
CA ASP A 114 8.48 -14.61 19.77
C ASP A 114 9.74 -14.57 18.88
N GLN A 115 9.72 -15.23 17.72
CA GLN A 115 10.86 -15.27 16.80
C GLN A 115 10.51 -14.57 15.48
N GLU A 116 11.47 -13.80 14.97
CA GLU A 116 11.35 -13.06 13.71
C GLU A 116 12.18 -13.73 12.61
N ILE A 117 11.52 -14.12 11.52
CA ILE A 117 12.19 -14.54 10.28
C ILE A 117 12.26 -13.31 9.36
N THR A 118 13.48 -12.87 9.07
CA THR A 118 13.76 -11.70 8.21
C THR A 118 14.10 -12.12 6.77
N GLY A 119 14.10 -11.17 5.85
CA GLY A 119 14.54 -11.39 4.46
C GLY A 119 13.41 -11.66 3.46
N ILE A 120 12.16 -11.44 3.88
CA ILE A 120 10.97 -11.61 3.06
C ILE A 120 10.64 -10.28 2.39
N ASP A 121 10.20 -10.33 1.13
CA ASP A 121 9.74 -9.13 0.43
C ASP A 121 8.45 -8.60 1.07
N VAL A 122 8.32 -7.28 1.17
CA VAL A 122 7.13 -6.61 1.73
C VAL A 122 5.86 -6.93 0.95
N LEU A 123 5.99 -7.25 -0.35
CA LEU A 123 4.86 -7.59 -1.21
C LEU A 123 4.40 -9.05 -1.03
N GLU A 124 5.21 -9.89 -0.36
CA GLU A 124 4.98 -11.33 -0.23
C GLU A 124 4.77 -11.76 1.23
N ILE A 125 4.75 -10.83 2.20
CA ILE A 125 4.65 -11.20 3.64
C ILE A 125 3.32 -11.87 3.98
N GLU A 126 2.21 -11.44 3.40
CA GLU A 126 0.91 -12.06 3.60
C GLU A 126 0.89 -13.47 2.97
N ASP A 127 1.40 -13.60 1.75
CA ASP A 127 1.48 -14.87 1.04
C ASP A 127 2.42 -15.87 1.75
N ALA A 128 3.53 -15.40 2.32
CA ALA A 128 4.45 -16.18 3.12
C ALA A 128 3.80 -16.68 4.42
N ALA A 129 3.00 -15.84 5.08
CA ALA A 129 2.24 -16.25 6.26
C ALA A 129 1.18 -17.30 5.90
N GLU A 130 0.42 -17.08 4.83
CA GLU A 130 -0.58 -18.02 4.34
C GLU A 130 0.03 -19.35 3.89
N ALA A 131 1.21 -19.32 3.28
CA ALA A 131 1.94 -20.51 2.89
C ALA A 131 2.32 -21.38 4.09
N LEU A 132 2.69 -20.76 5.22
CA LEU A 132 2.92 -21.46 6.49
C LEU A 132 1.61 -22.01 7.08
N TRP A 133 0.51 -21.28 6.95
CA TRP A 133 -0.81 -21.77 7.38
C TRP A 133 -1.25 -23.01 6.59
N LYS A 134 -0.92 -23.11 5.30
CA LYS A 134 -1.14 -24.32 4.49
C LYS A 134 -0.35 -25.54 4.99
N GLN A 135 0.68 -25.33 5.82
CA GLN A 135 1.49 -26.37 6.45
C GLN A 135 1.12 -26.57 7.94
N ASP A 136 -0.01 -26.03 8.39
CA ASP A 136 -0.47 -26.02 9.79
C ASP A 136 0.49 -25.30 10.77
N ILE A 137 1.33 -24.39 10.26
CA ILE A 137 2.24 -23.58 11.08
C ILE A 137 1.60 -22.21 11.34
N TYR A 138 1.43 -21.83 12.61
CA TYR A 138 0.93 -20.50 12.95
C TYR A 138 2.00 -19.45 12.73
N ALA A 139 1.70 -18.47 11.88
CA ALA A 139 2.59 -17.35 11.57
C ALA A 139 1.80 -16.04 11.48
N GLU A 140 2.45 -14.93 11.79
CA GLU A 140 1.92 -13.58 11.59
C GLU A 140 2.88 -12.74 10.74
N ALA A 141 2.34 -12.02 9.77
CA ALA A 141 3.09 -11.02 9.03
C ALA A 141 3.27 -9.76 9.89
N GLY A 142 4.49 -9.22 9.91
CA GLY A 142 4.83 -8.06 10.73
C GLY A 142 5.94 -7.21 10.14
N MET A 143 6.24 -6.11 10.83
CA MET A 143 7.32 -5.19 10.49
C MET A 143 8.29 -5.10 11.66
N GLY A 144 9.45 -5.73 11.51
CA GLY A 144 10.54 -5.67 12.48
C GLY A 144 11.38 -4.41 12.32
N CYS A 145 12.38 -4.24 13.20
CA CYS A 145 13.29 -3.09 13.21
C CYS A 145 14.05 -2.92 11.87
N THR A 146 14.31 -4.01 11.15
CA THR A 146 15.13 -4.01 9.92
C THR A 146 14.35 -4.26 8.62
N GLY A 147 13.07 -4.59 8.68
CA GLY A 147 12.26 -4.81 7.48
C GLY A 147 11.00 -5.65 7.75
N PRO A 148 10.36 -6.15 6.69
CA PRO A 148 9.28 -7.12 6.80
C PRO A 148 9.77 -8.40 7.47
N VAL A 149 8.95 -8.95 8.37
CA VAL A 149 9.26 -10.17 9.13
C VAL A 149 8.07 -11.09 9.22
N ILE A 150 8.33 -12.39 9.30
CA ILE A 150 7.35 -13.39 9.69
C ILE A 150 7.60 -13.77 11.15
N LEU A 151 6.57 -13.59 11.97
CA LEU A 151 6.58 -13.92 13.40
C LEU A 151 6.08 -15.36 13.58
N VAL A 152 6.88 -16.19 14.22
CA VAL A 152 6.56 -17.60 14.51
C VAL A 152 6.87 -17.94 15.97
N ALA A 153 6.29 -19.03 16.45
CA ALA A 153 6.62 -19.54 17.77
C ALA A 153 8.05 -20.12 17.79
N PRO A 154 8.77 -20.08 18.93
CA PRO A 154 10.14 -20.57 19.03
C PRO A 154 10.32 -22.02 18.56
N GLU A 155 9.34 -22.88 18.85
CA GLU A 155 9.37 -24.29 18.47
C GLU A 155 9.20 -24.54 16.96
N ASP A 156 8.61 -23.60 16.22
CA ASP A 156 8.38 -23.73 14.78
C ASP A 156 9.44 -23.03 13.94
N PHE A 157 10.36 -22.27 14.55
CA PHE A 157 11.27 -21.37 13.84
C PHE A 157 12.08 -22.06 12.73
N GLU A 158 12.73 -23.17 13.03
CA GLU A 158 13.56 -23.88 12.05
C GLU A 158 12.72 -24.50 10.92
N VAL A 159 11.54 -25.05 11.26
CA VAL A 159 10.64 -25.68 10.29
C VAL A 159 10.03 -24.62 9.37
N ALA A 160 9.56 -23.51 9.94
CA ALA A 160 9.01 -22.38 9.20
C ALA A 160 10.07 -21.75 8.28
N ARG A 161 11.28 -21.53 8.77
CA ARG A 161 12.39 -21.01 7.97
C ARG A 161 12.73 -21.93 6.80
N GLN A 162 12.84 -23.24 7.05
CA GLN A 162 13.10 -24.19 5.98
C GLN A 162 11.97 -24.21 4.95
N LYS A 163 10.71 -24.14 5.37
CA LYS A 163 9.56 -24.08 4.46
C LYS A 163 9.55 -22.82 3.61
N LEU A 164 9.87 -21.67 4.19
CA LEU A 164 9.98 -20.42 3.45
C LEU A 164 11.11 -20.45 2.41
N ILE A 165 12.24 -21.12 2.70
CA ILE A 165 13.31 -21.36 1.72
C ILE A 165 12.81 -22.29 0.60
N GLU A 166 12.18 -23.41 0.95
CA GLU A 166 11.64 -24.37 -0.02
C GLU A 166 10.60 -23.75 -0.97
N LEU A 167 9.82 -22.81 -0.46
CA LEU A 167 8.79 -22.09 -1.20
C LEU A 167 9.32 -20.85 -1.93
N GLY A 168 10.59 -20.48 -1.73
CA GLY A 168 11.26 -19.39 -2.44
C GLY A 168 11.01 -17.99 -1.89
N PHE A 169 10.41 -17.86 -0.70
CA PHE A 169 10.17 -16.56 -0.05
C PHE A 169 11.45 -15.96 0.57
N ILE A 170 12.44 -16.79 0.89
CA ILE A 170 13.74 -16.37 1.42
C ILE A 170 14.85 -17.24 0.83
N ASN A 171 16.07 -16.69 0.73
CA ASN A 171 17.27 -17.39 0.23
C ASN A 171 18.11 -18.00 1.36
#